data_AF-A0A1X7S7K3-F1
#
_entry.id   AF-A0A1X7S7K3-F1
#
_cell.length_a   1.000
_cell.length_b   1.000
_cell.length_c   1.000
_cell.angle_alpha   90.00
_cell.angle_beta   90.00
_cell.angle_gamma   90.00
#
_symmetry.space_group_name_H-M   'P 1'
#
loop_
_entity.id
_entity.type
_entity.pdbx_description
1 polymer ?
#
loop_
_entity_poly.entity_id
_entity_poly.type
_entity_poly.pdbx_seq_one_letter_code
_entity_poly.pdbx_strand_id
1 'polypeptide(L)'
;MSVPSLAPFVMKRPWLQRWLKPMSKWYMDSAGYRKLGLRADDLIPEESPEVQLALKRLSPKEAYDRVFRMRRAVQCSIAHQLLPKHEWTKPEQDYPYLSPIVQEIEKEVGEREDLESMQITKPSVKK
;
A
#
# COMPACT_ATOMS: atom_id res chain seq x y z
N MET A 1 3.79 -6.54 -6.18
CA MET A 1 3.85 -5.53 -7.27
C MET A 1 3.91 -4.09 -6.72
N SER A 2 5.09 -3.53 -6.45
CA SER A 2 5.23 -2.08 -6.28
C SER A 2 4.97 -1.45 -7.63
N VAL A 3 3.82 -0.82 -7.74
CA VAL A 3 3.52 -0.02 -8.91
C VAL A 3 4.56 1.10 -8.98
N PRO A 4 5.25 1.30 -10.13
CA PRO A 4 6.19 2.40 -10.27
C PRO A 4 5.47 3.71 -9.95
N SER A 5 5.96 4.41 -8.93
CA SER A 5 5.28 5.58 -8.38
C SER A 5 5.98 6.85 -8.81
N LEU A 6 5.20 7.79 -9.36
CA LEU A 6 5.65 9.17 -9.59
C LEU A 6 5.58 10.03 -8.32
N ALA A 7 5.05 9.50 -7.22
CA ALA A 7 4.90 10.27 -5.98
C ALA A 7 6.24 10.82 -5.45
N PRO A 8 7.37 10.08 -5.40
CA PRO A 8 8.65 10.65 -4.99
C PRO A 8 9.12 11.79 -5.89
N PHE A 9 8.85 11.71 -7.19
CA PHE A 9 9.20 12.77 -8.15
C PHE A 9 8.37 14.04 -7.93
N VAL A 10 7.06 13.89 -7.70
CA VAL A 10 6.13 14.98 -7.39
C VAL A 10 6.50 15.64 -6.06
N MET A 11 6.76 14.84 -5.01
CA MET A 11 7.05 15.33 -3.66
C MET A 11 8.37 16.11 -3.58
N LYS A 12 9.34 15.81 -4.46
CA LYS A 12 10.60 16.58 -4.57
C LYS A 12 10.42 17.99 -5.15
N ARG A 13 9.29 18.28 -5.80
CA ARG A 13 9.03 19.54 -6.51
C ARG A 13 7.87 20.30 -5.85
N PRO A 14 8.14 21.36 -5.06
CA PRO A 14 7.10 22.03 -4.25
C PRO A 14 5.90 22.56 -5.05
N TRP A 15 6.11 23.03 -6.28
CA TRP A 15 5.03 23.54 -7.13
C TRP A 15 4.09 22.42 -7.60
N LEU A 16 4.63 21.26 -7.99
CA LEU A 16 3.82 20.08 -8.33
C LEU A 16 3.07 19.57 -7.12
N GLN A 17 3.73 19.49 -5.97
CA GLN A 17 3.10 19.07 -4.72
C GLN A 17 1.92 19.97 -4.35
N ARG A 18 2.08 21.29 -4.42
CA ARG A 18 1.01 22.27 -4.13
C ARG A 18 -0.19 22.10 -5.07
N TRP A 19 0.06 21.80 -6.34
CA TRP A 19 -1.00 21.61 -7.32
C TRP A 19 -1.71 20.25 -7.20
N LEU A 20 -0.97 19.16 -6.99
CA LEU A 20 -1.50 17.80 -6.97
C LEU A 20 -2.09 17.39 -5.61
N LYS A 21 -1.64 17.97 -4.49
CA LYS A 21 -2.11 17.56 -3.15
C LYS A 21 -3.62 17.78 -2.95
N PRO A 22 -4.23 18.93 -3.32
CA PRO A 22 -5.69 19.10 -3.23
C PRO A 22 -6.45 18.11 -4.12
N MET A 23 -5.95 17.84 -5.32
CA MET A 23 -6.54 16.88 -6.26
C MET A 23 -6.50 15.45 -5.70
N SER A 24 -5.36 15.06 -5.12
CA SER A 24 -5.21 13.78 -4.44
C SER A 24 -6.16 13.64 -3.26
N LYS A 25 -6.31 14.68 -2.43
CA LYS A 25 -7.26 14.68 -1.32
C LYS A 25 -8.70 14.52 -1.80
N TRP A 26 -9.11 15.31 -2.80
CA TRP A 26 -10.43 15.21 -3.41
C TRP A 26 -10.71 13.82 -3.98
N TYR A 27 -9.73 13.21 -4.66
CA TYR A 27 -9.85 11.86 -5.19
C TYR A 27 -10.06 10.83 -4.07
N MET A 28 -9.27 10.89 -3.00
CA MET A 28 -9.39 9.95 -1.88
C MET A 28 -10.72 10.08 -1.13
N ASP A 29 -11.23 11.31 -0.98
CA ASP A 29 -12.54 11.54 -0.37
C ASP A 29 -13.69 11.08 -1.29
N SER A 30 -13.52 11.22 -2.61
CA SER A 30 -14.47 10.77 -3.64
C SER A 30 -14.50 9.25 -3.81
N ALA A 31 -13.36 8.57 -3.62
CA ALA A 31 -13.23 7.11 -3.75
C ALA A 31 -14.10 6.31 -2.77
N GLY A 32 -14.53 6.92 -1.66
CA GLY A 32 -15.61 6.40 -0.82
C GLY A 32 -15.25 5.25 0.13
N TYR A 33 -14.08 4.63 0.01
CA TYR A 33 -13.65 3.54 0.91
C TYR A 33 -13.65 3.95 2.39
N ARG A 34 -13.32 5.21 2.70
CA ARG A 34 -13.37 5.74 4.07
C ARG A 34 -14.79 5.76 4.66
N LYS A 35 -15.82 5.87 3.82
CA LYS A 35 -17.24 5.82 4.22
C LYS A 35 -17.68 4.39 4.59
N LEU A 36 -16.93 3.39 4.16
CA LEU A 36 -17.07 1.98 4.56
C LEU A 36 -16.15 1.62 5.74
N GLY A 37 -15.38 2.59 6.26
CA GLY A 37 -14.47 2.38 7.39
C GLY A 37 -13.23 1.57 7.02
N LEU A 38 -12.86 1.55 5.74
CA LEU A 38 -11.63 0.96 5.22
C LEU A 38 -10.48 1.98 5.23
N ARG A 39 -9.25 1.48 5.14
CA ARG A 39 -8.04 2.23 4.79
C ARG A 39 -7.64 1.92 3.34
N ALA A 40 -6.84 2.78 2.72
CA ALA A 40 -6.39 2.59 1.33
C ALA A 40 -5.66 1.24 1.14
N ASP A 41 -4.82 0.85 2.10
CA ASP A 41 -4.08 -0.42 2.07
C ASP A 41 -4.98 -1.67 2.19
N ASP A 42 -6.23 -1.53 2.68
CA ASP A 42 -7.19 -2.64 2.70
C ASP A 42 -7.69 -3.00 1.28
N LEU A 43 -7.46 -2.12 0.30
CA LEU A 43 -7.88 -2.30 -1.11
C LEU A 43 -6.80 -2.96 -1.98
N ILE A 44 -5.62 -3.25 -1.42
CA ILE A 44 -4.53 -3.90 -2.14
C ILE A 44 -4.92 -5.36 -2.43
N PRO A 45 -4.82 -5.85 -3.69
CA PRO A 45 -5.10 -7.24 -4.03
C PRO A 45 -4.23 -8.20 -3.24
N GLU A 46 -4.85 -9.17 -2.57
CA GLU A 46 -4.16 -10.09 -1.66
C GLU A 46 -3.60 -11.32 -2.38
N GLU A 47 -3.95 -11.55 -3.65
CA GLU A 47 -3.61 -12.78 -4.38
C GLU A 47 -2.11 -12.90 -4.73
N SER A 48 -1.35 -11.82 -4.59
CA SER A 48 0.10 -11.83 -4.84
C SER A 48 0.86 -12.48 -3.69
N PRO A 49 1.90 -13.30 -3.97
CA PRO A 49 2.68 -13.97 -2.94
C PRO A 49 3.42 -12.99 -2.01
N GLU A 50 3.83 -11.83 -2.53
CA GLU A 50 4.45 -10.76 -1.75
C GLU A 50 3.46 -10.15 -0.75
N VAL A 51 2.22 -9.90 -1.18
CA VAL A 51 1.16 -9.36 -0.30
C VAL A 51 0.76 -10.40 0.75
N GLN A 52 0.63 -11.68 0.37
CA GLN A 52 0.40 -12.77 1.33
C GLN A 52 1.52 -12.86 2.39
N LEU A 53 2.78 -12.70 1.98
CA LEU A 53 3.90 -12.67 2.92
C LEU A 53 3.86 -11.41 3.80
N ALA A 54 3.50 -10.25 3.23
CA ALA A 54 3.34 -9.01 3.98
C ALA A 54 2.25 -9.12 5.06
N LEU A 55 1.10 -9.75 4.73
CA LEU A 55 0.03 -10.00 5.68
C LEU A 55 0.47 -10.93 6.83
N LYS A 56 1.35 -11.90 6.56
CA LYS A 56 1.95 -12.76 7.60
C LYS A 56 2.93 -12.02 8.51
N ARG A 57 3.59 -10.97 8.02
CA ARG A 57 4.53 -10.13 8.79
C ARG A 57 3.86 -9.04 9.62
N LEU A 58 2.57 -8.77 9.38
CA LEU A 58 1.83 -7.78 10.17
C LEU A 58 1.81 -8.14 11.65
N SER A 59 1.81 -7.10 12.50
CA SER A 59 1.55 -7.31 13.92
C SER A 59 0.16 -7.95 14.12
N PRO A 60 -0.02 -8.82 15.12
CA PRO A 60 -1.31 -9.46 15.37
C PRO A 60 -2.44 -8.45 15.50
N LYS A 61 -2.20 -7.32 16.17
CA LYS A 61 -3.19 -6.24 16.35
C LYS A 61 -3.65 -5.66 15.01
N GLU A 62 -2.72 -5.25 14.14
CA GLU A 62 -3.08 -4.70 12.82
C GLU A 62 -3.80 -5.74 11.95
N ALA A 63 -3.40 -7.01 12.03
CA ALA A 63 -4.07 -8.09 11.32
C ALA A 63 -5.54 -8.26 11.79
N TYR A 64 -5.80 -8.24 13.10
CA TYR A 64 -7.17 -8.28 13.63
C TYR A 64 -7.98 -7.03 13.24
N ASP A 65 -7.41 -5.83 13.40
CA ASP A 65 -8.07 -4.57 13.08
C ASP A 65 -8.43 -4.49 11.58
N ARG A 66 -7.55 -4.99 10.70
CA ARG A 66 -7.80 -5.14 9.26
C ARG A 66 -8.99 -6.04 8.98
N VAL A 67 -8.99 -7.26 9.53
CA VAL A 67 -10.08 -8.23 9.33
C VAL A 67 -11.42 -7.65 9.82
N PHE A 68 -11.42 -6.92 10.93
CA PHE A 68 -12.61 -6.22 11.42
C PHE A 68 -13.12 -5.18 10.40
N ARG A 69 -12.24 -4.30 9.89
CA ARG A 69 -12.60 -3.30 8.86
C ARG A 69 -13.19 -3.95 7.61
N MET A 70 -12.56 -5.01 7.11
CA MET A 70 -13.02 -5.73 5.92
C MET A 70 -14.39 -6.38 6.13
N ARG A 71 -14.60 -7.10 7.23
CA ARG A 71 -15.91 -7.72 7.54
C ARG A 71 -17.02 -6.69 7.63
N ARG A 72 -16.75 -5.56 8.29
CA ARG A 72 -17.69 -4.44 8.39
C ARG A 72 -18.01 -3.83 7.03
N ALA A 73 -17.00 -3.61 6.19
CA ALA A 73 -17.19 -3.06 4.85
C ALA A 73 -18.00 -4.01 3.95
N VAL A 74 -17.75 -5.32 4.02
CA VAL A 74 -18.54 -6.33 3.31
C VAL A 74 -20.00 -6.32 3.78
N GLN A 75 -20.25 -6.25 5.09
CA GLN A 75 -21.61 -6.14 5.63
C GLN A 75 -22.34 -4.89 5.12
N CYS A 76 -21.66 -3.75 5.11
CA CYS A 76 -22.19 -2.50 4.53
C CYS A 76 -22.51 -2.64 3.04
N SER A 77 -21.63 -3.30 2.28
CA SER A 77 -21.83 -3.57 0.85
C SER A 77 -23.06 -4.44 0.59
N ILE A 78 -23.22 -5.55 1.34
CA ILE A 78 -24.37 -6.45 1.25
C ILE A 78 -25.67 -5.72 1.58
N ALA A 79 -25.66 -4.87 2.61
CA ALA A 79 -26.82 -4.09 3.02
C ALA A 79 -27.09 -2.87 2.11
N HIS A 80 -26.22 -2.57 1.15
CA HIS A 80 -26.23 -1.34 0.35
C HIS A 80 -26.32 -0.06 1.21
N GLN A 81 -25.62 -0.06 2.35
CA GLN A 81 -25.60 1.03 3.32
C GLN A 81 -24.18 1.51 3.59
N LEU A 82 -24.04 2.79 3.91
CA LEU A 82 -22.78 3.36 4.38
C LEU A 82 -22.76 3.37 5.91
N LEU A 83 -21.55 3.43 6.50
CA LEU A 83 -21.43 3.63 7.93
C LEU A 83 -21.95 5.02 8.34
N PRO A 84 -22.36 5.20 9.61
CA PRO A 84 -22.60 6.52 10.18
C PRO A 84 -21.36 7.41 10.04
N LYS A 85 -21.54 8.72 9.82
CA LYS A 85 -20.43 9.67 9.55
C LYS A 85 -19.33 9.69 10.62
N HIS A 86 -19.66 9.40 11.88
CA HIS A 86 -18.70 9.40 12.97
C HIS A 86 -17.79 8.16 12.98
N GLU A 87 -18.17 7.10 12.27
CA GLU A 87 -17.38 5.86 12.11
C GLU A 87 -16.53 5.84 10.84
N TRP A 88 -16.62 6.88 10.01
CA TRP A 88 -15.81 6.98 8.80
C TRP A 88 -14.34 7.08 9.16
N THR A 89 -13.49 6.39 8.39
CA THR A 89 -12.04 6.49 8.55
C THR A 89 -11.62 7.94 8.35
N LYS A 90 -10.98 8.53 9.36
CA LYS A 90 -10.47 9.88 9.25
C LYS A 90 -9.20 9.92 8.39
N PRO A 91 -8.91 11.02 7.68
CA PRO A 91 -7.68 11.13 6.90
C PRO A 91 -6.39 10.84 7.69
N GLU A 92 -6.36 11.16 8.98
CA GLU A 92 -5.20 10.91 9.85
C GLU A 92 -5.03 9.43 10.21
N GLN A 93 -6.11 8.65 10.15
CA GLN A 93 -6.11 7.22 10.44
C GLN A 93 -5.82 6.36 9.20
N ASP A 94 -5.82 6.97 8.02
CA ASP A 94 -5.60 6.33 6.73
C ASP A 94 -4.12 6.41 6.33
N TYR A 95 -3.30 5.69 7.09
CA TYR A 95 -1.86 5.57 6.85
C TYR A 95 -1.52 4.23 6.15
N PRO A 96 -0.42 4.18 5.39
CA PRO A 96 0.03 2.98 4.73
C PRO A 96 0.66 1.99 5.72
N TYR A 97 -0.11 1.05 6.24
CA TYR A 97 0.34 0.07 7.24
C TYR A 97 0.91 -1.23 6.63
N LEU A 98 0.52 -1.55 5.39
CA LEU A 98 0.90 -2.76 4.65
C LEU A 98 1.89 -2.42 3.53
N SER A 99 1.70 -1.30 2.84
CA SER A 99 2.54 -0.86 1.72
C SER A 99 4.05 -0.84 2.04
N PRO A 100 4.53 -0.38 3.22
CA PRO A 100 5.95 -0.41 3.53
C PRO A 100 6.53 -1.83 3.64
N ILE A 101 5.75 -2.77 4.17
CA ILE A 101 6.15 -4.18 4.31
C ILE A 101 6.23 -4.85 2.93
N VAL A 102 5.27 -4.55 2.05
CA VAL A 102 5.29 -5.04 0.67
C VAL A 102 6.53 -4.54 -0.06
N GLN A 103 6.89 -3.26 0.09
CA GLN A 103 8.10 -2.68 -0.53
C GLN A 103 9.40 -3.31 0.02
N GLU A 104 9.43 -3.69 1.29
CA GLU A 104 10.58 -4.39 1.87
C GLU A 104 10.72 -5.80 1.26
N ILE A 105 9.63 -6.56 1.21
CA ILE A 105 9.62 -7.90 0.62
C ILE A 105 10.03 -7.87 -0.85
N GLU A 106 9.56 -6.90 -1.63
CA GLU A 106 9.93 -6.80 -3.03
C GLU A 106 11.40 -6.44 -3.24
N LYS A 107 12.00 -5.68 -2.31
CA LYS A 107 13.45 -5.44 -2.33
C LYS A 107 14.22 -6.72 -2.00
N GLU A 108 13.75 -7.50 -1.04
CA GLU A 108 14.35 -8.81 -0.72
C GLU A 108 14.28 -9.77 -1.93
N VAL A 109 13.13 -9.80 -2.62
CA VAL A 109 12.95 -10.61 -3.83
C VAL A 109 13.86 -10.11 -4.96
N GLY A 110 13.91 -8.80 -5.20
CA GLY A 110 14.79 -8.21 -6.21
C GLY A 110 16.27 -8.48 -5.93
N GLU A 111 16.71 -8.32 -4.67
CA GLU A 111 18.08 -8.66 -4.27
C GLU A 111 18.39 -10.14 -4.51
N ARG A 112 17.44 -11.04 -4.20
CA ARG A 112 17.60 -12.46 -4.46
C ARG A 112 17.75 -12.75 -5.96
N GLU A 113 16.93 -12.15 -6.81
CA GLU A 113 17.02 -12.29 -8.27
C GLU A 113 18.34 -11.75 -8.83
N ASP A 114 18.81 -10.60 -8.33
CA ASP A 114 20.10 -10.01 -8.70
C ASP A 114 21.28 -10.93 -8.32
N LEU A 115 21.21 -11.56 -7.14
CA LEU A 115 22.23 -12.51 -6.68
C LEU A 115 22.19 -13.83 -7.47
N GLU A 116 20.99 -14.35 -7.76
CA GLU A 116 20.82 -15.58 -8.55
C GLU A 116 21.28 -15.38 -10.01
N SER A 117 21.17 -14.17 -10.55
CA SER A 117 21.60 -13.81 -11.92
C SER A 117 23.03 -13.26 -12.02
N MET A 118 23.77 -13.20 -10.90
CA MET A 118 25.11 -12.61 -10.84
C MET A 118 26.12 -13.34 -11.74
N GLN A 119 26.68 -12.65 -12.73
CA GLN A 119 27.72 -13.19 -13.61
C GLN A 119 29.12 -12.87 -13.05
N ILE A 120 29.93 -13.91 -12.84
CA ILE A 120 31.32 -13.76 -12.37
C ILE A 120 32.22 -13.47 -13.58
N THR A 121 32.73 -12.24 -13.68
CA THR A 121 33.77 -11.89 -14.66
C THR A 121 35.15 -12.07 -14.04
N LYS A 122 36.06 -12.75 -14.76
CA LYS A 122 37.46 -12.87 -14.33
C LYS A 122 38.17 -11.52 -14.52
N PRO A 123 39.01 -11.08 -13.57
CA PRO A 123 39.78 -9.85 -13.75
C PRO A 123 40.68 -9.98 -14.99
N SER A 124 40.65 -8.96 -15.85
CA SER A 124 41.52 -8.88 -17.03
C SER A 124 42.97 -8.79 -16.54
N VAL A 125 43.80 -9.76 -16.95
CA VAL A 125 45.25 -9.69 -16.77
C VAL A 125 45.76 -8.56 -17.66
N LYS A 126 46.09 -7.41 -17.07
CA LYS A 126 46.82 -6.35 -17.78
C LYS A 126 48.23 -6.90 -18.09
N LYS A 127 48.55 -7.02 -19.37
CA LYS A 127 49.91 -7.31 -19.85
C LYS A 127 50.78 -6.06 -19.75
#